data_AF-A0A528U1M8-F1
#
_entry.id   AF-A0A528U1M8-F1
#
_cell.length_a   1.000
_cell.length_b   1.000
_cell.length_c   1.000
_cell.angle_alpha   90.00
_cell.angle_beta   90.00
_cell.angle_gamma   90.00
#
_symmetry.space_group_name_H-M   'P 1'
#
loop_
_entity.id
_entity.type
_entity.pdbx_description
1 polymer ?
#
loop_
_entity_poly.entity_id
_entity_poly.type
_entity_poly.pdbx_seq_one_letter_code
_entity_poly.pdbx_strand_id
1 'polypeptide(L)' 'NFNEILADILRRDERDMGRADSPLKPAADAHLLDTSEMAIEAAFLAARAIIDDVLAKRNKA' A
#
# COMPACT_ATOMS: atom_id res chain seq x y z
N ASN A 1 14.95 20.62 -3.32
CA ASN A 1 15.04 20.40 -4.79
C ASN A 1 14.22 19.16 -5.12
N PHE A 2 13.38 19.17 -6.16
CA PHE A 2 12.55 18.00 -6.51
C PHE A 2 13.40 16.74 -6.76
N ASN A 3 14.50 16.88 -7.51
CA ASN A 3 15.37 15.76 -7.88
C ASN A 3 16.06 15.10 -6.68
N GLU A 4 16.44 15.89 -5.67
CA GLU A 4 17.04 15.36 -4.44
C GLU A 4 16.02 14.51 -3.66
N ILE A 5 14.79 15.01 -3.51
CA ILE A 5 13.72 14.30 -2.81
C ILE A 5 13.38 12.99 -3.54
N LEU A 6 13.26 13.02 -4.87
CA LEU A 6 13.00 11.83 -5.66
C LEU A 6 14.13 10.80 -5.52
N ALA A 7 15.39 11.22 -5.60
CA ALA A 7 16.53 10.33 -5.45
C ALA A 7 16.57 9.67 -4.06
N ASP A 8 16.19 10.41 -3.01
CA ASP A 8 16.13 9.89 -1.66
C ASP A 8 14.99 8.88 -1.46
N ILE A 9 13.82 9.11 -2.08
CA ILE A 9 12.70 8.16 -2.08
C ILE A 9 13.10 6.87 -2.77
N LEU A 10 13.65 6.94 -3.99
CA LEU A 10 14.06 5.75 -4.74
C LEU A 10 15.11 4.92 -3.97
N ARG A 11 16.10 5.58 -3.38
CA ARG A 11 17.14 4.90 -2.57
C ARG A 11 16.53 4.20 -1.35
N ARG A 12 15.52 4.82 -0.73
CA ARG A 12 14.80 4.22 0.40
C ARG A 12 14.04 2.98 -0.06
N ASP A 13 13.30 3.07 -1.15
CA ASP A 13 12.49 1.97 -1.65
C ASP A 13 13.36 0.77 -2.03
N GLU A 14 14.46 0.99 -2.77
CA GLU A 14 15.42 -0.08 -3.11
C GLU A 14 15.97 -0.79 -1.87
N ARG A 15 16.41 0.00 -0.88
CA ARG A 15 16.93 -0.54 0.38
C ARG A 15 15.86 -1.32 1.13
N ASP A 16 14.64 -0.79 1.21
CA ASP A 16 13.55 -1.38 1.99
C ASP A 16 13.01 -2.67 1.33
N MET A 17 13.00 -2.75 0.00
CA MET A 17 12.69 -3.97 -0.76
C MET A 17 13.78 -5.05 -0.62
N GLY A 18 15.05 -4.65 -0.49
CA GLY A 18 16.20 -5.57 -0.42
C GLY A 18 16.59 -6.09 0.96
N ARG A 19 15.86 -5.75 2.04
CA ARG A 19 16.21 -6.18 3.40
C ARG A 19 16.04 -7.70 3.57
N ALA A 20 17.00 -8.35 4.22
CA ALA A 20 16.92 -9.78 4.53
C ALA A 20 15.78 -10.10 5.52
N ASP A 21 15.63 -9.25 6.53
CA ASP A 21 14.56 -9.34 7.52
C ASP A 21 13.45 -8.32 7.19
N SER A 22 12.19 -8.78 7.20
CA SER A 22 10.99 -7.96 6.95
C SER A 22 11.10 -7.06 5.70
N PRO A 23 11.31 -7.65 4.49
CA PRO A 23 11.39 -6.88 3.25
C PRO A 23 10.06 -6.18 2.96
N LEU A 24 10.12 -5.04 2.27
CA LEU A 24 8.95 -4.37 1.72
C LEU A 24 8.36 -5.19 0.57
N LYS A 25 7.47 -6.14 0.90
CA LYS A 25 6.78 -7.01 -0.06
C LYS A 25 5.31 -7.22 0.37
N PRO A 26 4.35 -7.13 -0.56
CA PRO A 26 2.96 -7.47 -0.25
C PRO A 26 2.82 -8.94 0.17
N ALA A 27 1.91 -9.20 1.11
CA ALA A 27 1.48 -10.57 1.41
C ALA A 27 0.77 -11.21 0.20
N ALA A 28 0.67 -12.54 0.17
CA ALA A 28 0.05 -13.27 -0.95
C ALA A 28 -1.46 -12.94 -1.11
N ASP A 29 -2.11 -12.56 -0.02
CA ASP A 29 -3.52 -12.19 0.07
C ASP A 29 -3.71 -10.67 0.24
N ALA A 30 -2.65 -9.87 0.10
CA ALA A 30 -2.75 -8.44 0.24
C ALA A 30 -3.55 -7.81 -0.91
N HIS A 31 -4.41 -6.87 -0.57
CA HIS A 31 -5.08 -6.01 -1.54
C HIS A 31 -4.15 -4.87 -1.95
N LEU A 32 -3.89 -4.72 -3.25
CA LEU A 32 -3.16 -3.56 -3.78
C LEU A 32 -4.12 -2.38 -3.93
N LEU A 33 -3.88 -1.31 -3.17
CA LEU A 33 -4.57 -0.03 -3.31
C LEU A 33 -3.57 1.02 -3.81
N ASP A 34 -3.59 1.29 -5.11
CA ASP A 34 -2.79 2.36 -5.71
C ASP A 34 -3.51 3.70 -5.58
N THR A 35 -2.88 4.64 -4.89
CA THR A 35 -3.44 5.96 -4.58
C THR A 35 -2.80 7.08 -5.39
N SER A 36 -1.96 6.76 -6.39
CA SER A 36 -1.15 7.75 -7.12
C SER A 36 -1.98 8.89 -7.73
N GLU A 37 -3.19 8.57 -8.20
CA GLU A 37 -4.12 9.52 -8.82
C GLU A 37 -5.37 9.80 -7.95
N MET A 38 -5.35 9.43 -6.67
CA MET A 38 -6.50 9.55 -5.78
C MET A 38 -6.39 10.77 -4.86
N ALA A 39 -7.52 11.45 -4.65
CA ALA A 39 -7.66 12.36 -3.52
C ALA A 39 -7.71 11.57 -2.20
N ILE A 40 -7.34 12.22 -1.10
CA ILE A 40 -7.26 11.62 0.24
C ILE A 40 -8.57 10.91 0.63
N GLU A 41 -9.71 11.57 0.47
CA GLU A 41 -11.02 11.00 0.82
C GLU A 41 -11.37 9.79 -0.06
N ALA A 42 -11.01 9.84 -1.35
CA ALA A 42 -11.25 8.72 -2.26
C ALA A 42 -10.44 7.49 -1.87
N ALA A 43 -9.16 7.66 -1.51
CA ALA A 43 -8.31 6.58 -1.02
C ALA A 43 -8.87 5.97 0.28
N PHE A 44 -9.34 6.81 1.20
CA PHE A 44 -9.98 6.36 2.44
C PHE A 44 -11.22 5.50 2.18
N LEU A 45 -12.14 5.99 1.33
CA LEU A 45 -13.37 5.27 1.01
C LEU A 45 -13.08 3.94 0.29
N ALA A 46 -12.07 3.90 -0.60
CA ALA A 46 -11.64 2.68 -1.26
C ALA A 46 -11.07 1.66 -0.26
N ALA A 47 -10.23 2.09 0.67
CA ALA A 47 -9.71 1.24 1.73
C ALA A 47 -10.84 0.68 2.62
N ARG A 48 -11.81 1.52 3.00
CA ARG A 48 -12.98 1.11 3.79
C ARG A 48 -13.80 0.03 3.07
N ALA A 49 -14.04 0.21 1.77
CA ALA A 49 -14.81 -0.75 0.98
C ALA A 49 -14.17 -2.15 0.94
N ILE A 50 -12.84 -2.23 0.85
CA ILE A 50 -12.10 -3.50 0.93
C ILE A 50 -12.36 -4.18 2.28
N ILE A 51 -12.27 -3.42 3.38
CA ILE A 51 -12.48 -3.93 4.73
C ILE A 51 -13.92 -4.44 4.91
N ASP A 52 -14.91 -3.66 4.48
CA ASP A 52 -16.33 -3.99 4.61
C ASP A 52 -16.67 -5.31 3.87
N ASP A 53 -16.14 -5.51 2.66
CA ASP A 53 -16.34 -6.73 1.88
C ASP A 53 -15.75 -7.97 2.58
N VAL A 54 -14.53 -7.85 3.12
CA VAL A 54 -13.88 -8.94 3.87
C VAL A 54 -14.67 -9.28 5.14
N LEU A 55 -15.12 -8.27 5.90
CA LEU A 55 -15.92 -8.49 7.11
C LEU A 55 -17.28 -9.13 6.79
N ALA A 56 -17.94 -8.71 5.70
CA ALA A 56 -19.21 -9.28 5.27
C ALA A 56 -19.07 -10.76 4.86
N LYS A 57 -17.98 -11.12 4.17
CA LYS A 57 -17.68 -12.52 3.81
C LYS A 57 -17.41 -13.37 5.04
N ARG A 58 -16.65 -12.84 6.01
CA ARG A 58 -16.34 -13.54 7.26
C ARG A 58 -17.60 -13.84 8.08
N ASN A 59 -18.55 -12.90 8.14
CA ASN A 59 -19.78 -13.07 8.93
C ASN A 59 -20.81 -14.02 8.29
N LYS A 60 -20.63 -14.39 7.03
CA LYS A 60 -21.48 -15.34 6.30
C LYS A 60 -20.95 -16.78 6.33
N ALA A 61 -19.69 -16.96 6.74
CA ALA A 61 -19.04 -18.26 6.93
C ALA A 61 -19.28 -18.76 8.35
#